data_AF-A0A6V7L769-F1
#
_entry.id   AF-A0A6V7L769-F1
#
_cell.length_a   1.000
_cell.length_b   1.000
_cell.length_c   1.000
_cell.angle_alpha   90.00
_cell.angle_beta   90.00
_cell.angle_gamma   90.00
#
_symmetry.space_group_name_H-M   'P 1'
#
loop_
_entity.id
_entity.type
_entity.pdbx_description
1 polymer ?
#
loop_
_entity_poly.entity_id
_entity_poly.type
_entity_poly.pdbx_seq_one_letter_code
_entity_poly.pdbx_strand_id
1 'polypeptide(L)' 'NVRYEYPGLVPLGDETHGGDDVAIFADGPWSHLFTGTIEQSNIPHFLAYASCLKPNSVCNAKR' A
#
# COMPACT_ATOMS: atom_id res chain seq x y z
N ASN A 1 -30.36 16.24 -17.07
CA ASN A 1 -29.51 16.06 -15.89
C ASN A 1 -29.77 14.66 -15.36
N VAL A 2 -28.91 13.69 -15.71
CA VAL A 2 -29.11 12.28 -15.37
C VAL A 2 -28.01 11.90 -14.40
N ARG A 3 -28.31 11.86 -13.10
CA ARG A 3 -27.46 11.22 -12.11
C ARG A 3 -27.93 9.77 -12.04
N TYR A 4 -27.20 8.90 -12.72
CA TYR A 4 -27.43 7.47 -12.68
C TYR A 4 -26.46 6.85 -11.67
N GLU A 5 -27.00 6.08 -10.74
CA GLU A 5 -26.25 5.30 -9.76
C GLU A 5 -26.45 3.82 -10.08
N TYR A 6 -25.37 3.05 -10.06
CA TYR A 6 -25.46 1.61 -10.23
C TYR A 6 -26.16 0.98 -9.01
N PRO A 7 -26.93 -0.10 -9.19
CA PRO A 7 -27.67 -0.73 -8.10
C PRO A 7 -26.72 -1.32 -7.06
N GLY A 8 -26.98 -1.05 -5.78
CA GLY A 8 -26.35 -1.72 -4.64
C GLY A 8 -27.22 -2.84 -4.05
N LEU A 9 -26.62 -3.73 -3.26
CA LEU A 9 -27.35 -4.82 -2.58
C LEU A 9 -28.12 -4.36 -1.33
N VAL A 10 -27.61 -3.32 -0.66
CA VAL A 10 -28.16 -2.77 0.60
C VAL A 10 -28.33 -1.26 0.42
N PRO A 11 -29.50 -0.68 0.78
CA PRO A 11 -29.71 0.76 0.67
C PRO A 11 -28.91 1.51 1.73
N LEU A 12 -27.94 2.30 1.29
CA LEU A 12 -27.15 3.20 2.12
C LEU A 12 -27.15 4.61 1.51
N GLY A 13 -26.93 5.63 2.34
CA GLY A 13 -26.76 7.00 1.85
C GLY A 13 -25.44 7.18 1.11
N ASP A 14 -24.42 6.43 1.53
CA ASP A 14 -23.07 6.38 0.94
C ASP A 14 -22.61 4.92 0.87
N GLU A 15 -21.84 4.57 -0.16
CA GLU A 15 -21.23 3.25 -0.29
C GLU A 15 -20.16 3.02 0.80
N THR A 16 -19.95 1.75 1.16
CA THR A 16 -18.89 1.35 2.10
C THR A 16 -17.71 0.76 1.35
N HIS A 17 -16.50 1.08 1.78
CA HIS A 17 -15.30 0.52 1.17
C HIS A 17 -15.21 -1.01 1.27
N GLY A 18 -14.60 -1.62 0.25
CA GLY A 18 -14.15 -3.00 0.32
C GLY A 18 -12.93 -3.17 1.22
N GLY A 19 -12.83 -4.31 1.90
CA GLY A 19 -11.70 -4.69 2.75
C GLY A 19 -10.73 -5.66 2.09
N ASP A 20 -10.81 -5.82 0.77
CA ASP A 20 -9.96 -6.72 0.00
C ASP A 20 -8.51 -6.20 -0.10
N ASP A 21 -7.57 -7.11 -0.33
CA ASP A 21 -6.17 -6.76 -0.59
C ASP A 21 -6.05 -5.84 -1.81
N VAL A 22 -5.13 -4.87 -1.72
CA VAL A 22 -4.84 -3.90 -2.79
C VAL A 22 -3.44 -4.10 -3.37
N ALA A 23 -3.28 -3.83 -4.66
CA ALA A 23 -2.00 -3.97 -5.35
C ALA A 23 -1.00 -2.86 -4.95
N ILE A 24 0.28 -3.22 -4.91
CA ILE A 24 1.41 -2.30 -4.77
C ILE A 24 2.26 -2.38 -6.04
N PHE A 25 2.59 -1.22 -6.61
CA PHE A 25 3.55 -1.10 -7.72
C PHE A 25 4.78 -0.34 -7.22
N ALA A 26 5.96 -0.89 -7.48
CA ALA A 26 7.23 -0.30 -7.04
C ALA A 26 8.28 -0.34 -8.17
N ASP A 27 9.01 0.75 -8.31
CA ASP A 27 10.14 0.90 -9.23
C ASP A 27 11.25 1.72 -8.57
N GLY A 28 12.50 1.47 -8.95
CA GLY A 28 13.68 2.13 -8.38
C GLY A 28 14.39 1.34 -7.26
N PRO A 29 15.24 2.01 -6.45
CA PRO A 29 16.07 1.35 -5.46
C PRO A 29 15.25 0.53 -4.46
N TRP A 30 15.62 -0.74 -4.30
CA TRP A 30 14.96 -1.68 -3.38
C TRP A 30 13.50 -2.01 -3.72
N SER A 31 13.04 -1.80 -4.96
CA SER A 31 11.69 -2.19 -5.40
C SER A 31 11.40 -3.69 -5.19
N HIS A 32 12.42 -4.55 -5.25
CA HIS A 32 12.32 -5.99 -5.00
C HIS A 32 11.88 -6.36 -3.57
N LEU A 33 11.83 -5.42 -2.62
CA LEU A 33 11.24 -5.64 -1.29
C LEU A 33 9.70 -5.77 -1.35
N PHE A 34 9.06 -5.21 -2.38
CA PHE A 34 7.61 -5.23 -2.57
C PHE A 34 7.20 -6.45 -3.42
N THR A 35 7.35 -7.65 -2.83
CA THR A 35 7.01 -8.92 -3.46
C THR A 35 6.07 -9.75 -2.58
N GLY A 36 5.22 -10.57 -3.20
CA GLY A 36 4.22 -11.39 -2.51
C GLY A 36 3.11 -10.57 -1.84
N THR A 37 2.43 -11.19 -0.88
CA THR A 37 1.42 -10.53 -0.02
C THR A 37 2.09 -10.03 1.25
N ILE A 38 1.89 -8.75 1.56
CA ILE A 38 2.48 -8.09 2.74
C ILE A 38 1.44 -7.25 3.46
N GLU A 39 1.64 -7.05 4.76
CA GLU A 39 0.85 -6.11 5.54
C GLU A 39 1.03 -4.66 5.06
N GLN A 40 -0.04 -3.86 5.02
CA GLN A 40 0.02 -2.45 4.63
C GLN A 40 1.00 -1.64 5.51
N SER A 41 1.18 -2.04 6.77
CA SER A 41 2.14 -1.42 7.70
C SER A 41 3.60 -1.61 7.28
N ASN A 42 3.91 -2.56 6.40
CA ASN A 42 5.26 -2.77 5.88
C ASN A 42 5.68 -1.71 4.85
N ILE A 43 4.73 -1.08 4.16
CA ILE A 43 5.01 -0.05 3.14
C ILE A 43 5.94 1.06 3.67
N PRO A 44 5.62 1.76 4.77
CA PRO A 44 6.51 2.79 5.31
C PRO A 44 7.83 2.22 5.87
N HIS A 45 7.86 0.96 6.31
CA HIS A 45 9.09 0.34 6.79
C HIS A 45 10.06 0.07 5.64
N PHE A 46 9.58 -0.44 4.51
CA PHE A 46 10.39 -0.69 3.32
C PHE A 46 10.89 0.61 2.70
N LEU A 47 10.04 1.64 2.63
CA LEU A 47 10.45 2.97 2.18
C LEU A 47 11.54 3.58 3.09
N ALA A 48 11.38 3.48 4.40
CA ALA A 48 12.38 3.99 5.36
C ALA A 48 13.70 3.21 5.29
N TYR A 49 13.64 1.90 5.06
CA TYR A 49 14.81 1.06 4.85
C TYR A 49 15.56 1.46 3.57
N ALA A 50 14.85 1.62 2.44
CA ALA A 50 15.41 1.96 1.15
C ALA A 50 15.99 3.40 1.11
N SER A 51 15.36 4.33 1.84
CA SER A 51 15.72 5.77 1.85
C SER A 51 16.70 6.17 2.96
N CYS A 52 17.28 5.20 3.67
CA CYS A 52 18.26 5.45 4.71
C CYS A 52 17.79 6.31 5.90
N LEU A 53 16.50 6.22 6.24
CA LEU A 53 15.88 7.09 7.27
C LEU A 53 16.01 6.57 8.70
N LYS A 54 16.44 5.30 8.89
CA LYS A 54 16.55 4.66 10.20
C LYS A 54 17.93 4.02 10.41
N PRO A 55 18.36 3.75 11.66
CA PRO A 55 19.61 3.05 11.94
C PRO A 55 19.70 1.66 11.29
N ASN A 56 18.58 0.94 11.16
CA ASN A 56 18.50 -0.36 10.48
C ASN A 56 18.07 -0.21 9.01
N SER A 57 18.69 0.71 8.27
CA SER A 57 18.40 0.95 6.84
C SER A 57 19.56 0.48 5.95
N VAL A 58 19.38 0.46 4.63
CA VAL A 58 20.44 -0.01 3.71
C VAL A 58 21.79 0.69 3.91
N CYS A 59 21.80 2.01 4.18
CA CYS A 59 23.06 2.75 4.36
C CYS A 59 23.75 2.46 5.71
N ASN A 60 23.00 1.99 6.70
CA ASN A 60 23.44 1.85 8.09
C ASN A 60 23.36 0.40 8.60
N ALA A 61 22.96 -0.55 7.74
CA ALA A 61 23.03 -1.97 7.98
C ALA A 61 24.50 -2.34 8.17
N LYS A 62 24.93 -2.39 9.43
CA LYS A 62 26.32 -2.58 9.81
C LYS A 62 26.92 -3.78 9.09
N ARG A 63 28.10 -3.55 8.48
CA ARG A 63 29.12 -4.60 8.26
C ARG A 63 29.38 -5.36 9.56
#